data_AF-A0A454VYP3-F1
#
_entry.id   AF-A0A454VYP3-F1
#
_cell.length_a   1.000
_cell.length_b   1.000
_cell.length_c   1.000
_cell.angle_alpha   90.00
_cell.angle_beta   90.00
_cell.angle_gamma   90.00
#
_symmetry.space_group_name_H-M   'P 1'
#
loop_
_entity.id
_entity.type
_entity.pdbx_description
1 polymer ?
#
loop_
_entity_poly.entity_id
_entity_poly.type
_entity_poly.pdbx_seq_one_letter_code
_entity_poly.pdbx_strand_id
1 'polypeptide(L)' 'SEGSIRLSHRLQGMPEYVVDYVLLHELAHLLVPGHGPRFWRLLEAYPRTERARGYLEGVAAADRLPNLTDRPEGAREE' A
#
# COMPACT_ATOMS: atom_id res chain seq x y z
N SER A 1 -9.63 5.29 24.41
CA SER A 1 -8.75 5.75 23.32
C SER A 1 -9.64 6.27 22.21
N GLU A 2 -9.45 7.52 21.78
CA GLU A 2 -10.17 8.08 20.63
C GLU A 2 -9.72 7.30 19.37
N GLY A 3 -10.66 6.71 18.63
CA GLY A 3 -10.36 5.87 17.46
C GLY A 3 -9.81 6.69 16.28
N SER A 4 -8.56 7.13 16.38
CA SER A 4 -7.90 7.92 15.34
C SER A 4 -7.29 7.03 14.26
N ILE A 5 -7.65 7.26 13.00
CA ILE A 5 -7.00 6.64 11.83
C ILE A 5 -5.91 7.61 11.34
N ARG A 6 -4.70 7.09 11.09
CA ARG A 6 -3.57 7.89 10.58
C ARG A 6 -3.15 7.33 9.23
N LEU A 7 -3.24 8.16 8.19
CA LEU A 7 -2.83 7.80 6.84
C LEU A 7 -1.55 8.53 6.44
N SER A 8 -0.71 7.86 5.64
CA SER A 8 0.50 8.45 5.08
C SER A 8 0.18 9.38 3.91
N HIS A 9 0.92 10.49 3.78
CA HIS A 9 0.85 11.36 2.60
C HIS A 9 1.24 10.62 1.32
N ARG A 10 1.98 9.49 1.41
CA ARG A 10 2.33 8.65 0.27
C ARG A 10 1.10 8.08 -0.46
N LEU A 11 -0.07 8.06 0.18
CA LEU A 11 -1.31 7.64 -0.46
C LEU A 11 -1.86 8.69 -1.45
N GLN A 12 -1.37 9.93 -1.40
CA GLN A 12 -1.80 10.98 -2.34
C GLN A 12 -1.45 10.57 -3.78
N GLY A 13 -2.45 10.62 -4.66
CA GLY A 13 -2.31 10.23 -6.07
C GLY A 13 -2.37 8.72 -6.32
N MET A 14 -2.46 7.88 -5.28
CA MET A 14 -2.79 6.46 -5.47
C MET A 14 -4.24 6.31 -5.95
N PRO A 15 -4.56 5.22 -6.68
CA PRO A 15 -5.93 4.93 -7.08
C PRO A 15 -6.88 4.86 -5.88
N GLU A 16 -8.10 5.37 -6.03
CA GLU A 16 -9.12 5.38 -4.97
C GLU A 16 -9.31 4.02 -4.31
N TYR A 17 -9.31 2.94 -5.11
CA TYR A 17 -9.49 1.59 -4.58
C TYR A 17 -8.38 1.12 -3.61
N VAL A 18 -7.19 1.73 -3.71
CA VAL A 18 -6.06 1.49 -2.80
C VAL A 18 -6.26 2.28 -1.52
N VAL A 19 -6.72 3.54 -1.62
CA VAL A 19 -7.01 4.39 -0.47
C VAL A 19 -8.15 3.77 0.36
N ASP A 20 -9.22 3.32 -0.28
CA ASP A 20 -10.33 2.60 0.36
C ASP A 20 -9.84 1.35 1.10
N TYR A 21 -8.97 0.57 0.48
CA TYR A 21 -8.38 -0.61 1.10
C TYR A 21 -7.57 -0.26 2.36
N VAL A 22 -6.75 0.79 2.32
CA VAL A 22 -5.96 1.20 3.50
C VAL A 22 -6.88 1.75 4.60
N LEU A 23 -7.93 2.50 4.26
CA LEU A 23 -8.93 2.94 5.23
C LEU A 23 -9.61 1.75 5.92
N LEU A 24 -10.04 0.75 5.15
CA LEU A 24 -10.63 -0.48 5.68
C LEU A 24 -9.62 -1.28 6.53
N HIS A 25 -8.34 -1.28 6.14
CA HIS A 25 -7.25 -1.90 6.90
C HIS A 25 -7.11 -1.26 8.29
N GLU A 26 -7.05 0.07 8.36
CA GLU A 26 -6.94 0.78 9.63
C GLU A 26 -8.22 0.64 10.49
N LEU A 27 -9.40 0.65 9.88
CA LEU A 27 -10.66 0.36 10.56
C LEU A 27 -10.68 -1.07 11.14
N ALA A 28 -10.16 -2.04 10.41
CA ALA A 28 -10.09 -3.43 10.87
C ALA A 28 -9.18 -3.56 12.10
N HIS A 29 -8.08 -2.78 12.20
CA HIS A 29 -7.22 -2.75 13.40
C HIS A 29 -7.93 -2.24 14.65
N LEU A 30 -8.99 -1.43 14.51
CA LEU A 30 -9.82 -1.02 15.66
C LEU A 30 -10.61 -2.19 16.25
N LEU A 31 -10.85 -3.25 15.48
CA LEU A 31 -11.67 -4.41 15.87
C LEU A 31 -10.84 -5.66 16.16
N VAL A 32 -9.77 -5.88 15.39
CA VAL A 32 -8.92 -7.08 15.47
C VAL A 32 -7.46 -6.64 15.39
N PRO A 33 -6.66 -6.84 16.45
CA PRO A 33 -5.24 -6.55 16.40
C PRO A 33 -4.50 -7.54 15.48
N GLY A 34 -3.53 -7.03 14.74
CA GLY A 34 -2.70 -7.82 13.82
C GLY A 34 -3.46 -8.35 12.61
N HIS A 35 -2.82 -9.21 11.82
CA HIS A 35 -3.31 -9.62 10.49
C HIS A 35 -3.64 -11.12 10.42
N GLY A 36 -4.29 -11.65 11.46
CA GLY A 36 -4.71 -13.06 11.51
C GLY A 36 -5.98 -13.35 10.69
N PRO A 37 -6.48 -14.61 10.69
CA PRO A 37 -7.66 -14.99 9.90
C PRO A 37 -8.90 -14.11 10.17
N ARG A 38 -9.14 -13.72 11.43
CA ARG A 38 -10.25 -12.82 11.78
C ARG A 38 -10.15 -11.44 11.13
N PHE A 39 -8.94 -10.91 10.98
CA PHE A 39 -8.67 -9.63 10.34
C PHE A 39 -8.98 -9.74 8.84
N TRP A 40 -8.45 -10.77 8.16
CA TRP A 40 -8.66 -10.95 6.73
C TRP A 40 -10.11 -11.15 6.34
N ARG A 41 -10.87 -11.85 7.20
CA ARG A 41 -12.32 -12.02 7.03
C ARG A 41 -13.09 -10.70 7.01
N LEU A 42 -12.60 -9.64 7.67
CA LEU A 42 -13.20 -8.31 7.60
C LEU A 42 -12.94 -7.64 6.23
N LEU A 43 -11.75 -7.86 5.67
CA LEU A 43 -11.35 -7.29 4.38
C LEU A 43 -11.87 -8.06 3.17
N GLU A 44 -12.29 -9.32 3.33
CA GLU A 44 -12.96 -10.11 2.28
C GLU A 44 -14.25 -9.45 1.76
N ALA A 45 -14.92 -8.63 2.59
CA ALA A 45 -16.10 -7.88 2.18
C ALA A 45 -15.81 -6.80 1.12
N TYR A 46 -14.55 -6.39 0.96
CA TYR A 46 -14.14 -5.42 -0.05
C TYR A 46 -13.66 -6.10 -1.33
N PRO A 47 -14.39 -5.98 -2.47
CA PRO A 47 -14.11 -6.76 -3.67
C PRO A 47 -12.72 -6.53 -4.31
N ARG A 48 -12.06 -5.41 -3.98
CA ARG A 48 -10.76 -5.03 -4.57
C ARG A 48 -9.58 -5.28 -3.62
N THR A 49 -9.78 -6.03 -2.53
CA THR A 49 -8.74 -6.33 -1.54
C THR A 49 -7.47 -6.92 -2.16
N GLU A 50 -7.58 -7.95 -2.99
CA GLU A 50 -6.42 -8.57 -3.64
C GLU A 50 -5.69 -7.57 -4.54
N ARG A 51 -6.43 -6.88 -5.42
CA ARG A 51 -5.88 -5.88 -6.35
C ARG A 51 -5.16 -4.74 -5.62
N ALA A 52 -5.73 -4.24 -4.52
CA ALA A 52 -5.12 -3.18 -3.72
C ALA A 52 -3.82 -3.65 -3.04
N ARG A 53 -3.80 -4.88 -2.53
CA ARG A 53 -2.58 -5.49 -1.96
C ARG A 53 -1.49 -5.61 -3.01
N GLY A 54 -1.80 -6.14 -4.20
CA GLY A 54 -0.84 -6.26 -5.29
C GLY A 54 -0.28 -4.90 -5.74
N TYR A 55 -1.12 -3.86 -5.79
CA TYR A 55 -0.64 -2.50 -6.08
C TYR A 55 0.36 -2.00 -5.02
N LEU A 56 0.03 -2.13 -3.73
CA LEU A 56 0.90 -1.69 -2.64
C LEU A 56 2.22 -2.48 -2.61
N GLU A 57 2.18 -3.78 -2.90
CA GLU A 57 3.38 -4.61 -3.04
C GLU A 57 4.25 -4.13 -4.21
N GLY A 58 3.65 -3.80 -5.35
CA GLY A 58 4.34 -3.23 -6.51
C GLY A 58 4.98 -1.88 -6.21
N VAL A 59 4.28 -0.97 -5.53
CA VAL A 59 4.85 0.32 -5.07
C VAL A 59 6.03 0.09 -4.13
N ALA A 60 5.88 -0.80 -3.14
CA ALA A 60 6.95 -1.10 -2.21
C ALA A 60 8.17 -1.76 -2.89
N ALA A 61 7.94 -2.56 -3.93
CA ALA A 61 9.01 -3.13 -4.75
C ALA A 61 9.71 -2.05 -5.58
N ALA A 62 8.96 -1.14 -6.20
CA ALA A 62 9.51 -0.04 -6.98
C ALA A 62 10.38 0.90 -6.12
N ASP A 63 9.96 1.20 -4.89
CA ASP A 63 10.73 1.99 -3.92
C ASP A 63 12.11 1.38 -3.59
N ARG A 64 12.32 0.08 -3.84
CA ARG A 64 13.59 -0.63 -3.59
C ARG A 64 14.48 -0.75 -4.82
N LEU A 65 13.97 -0.44 -6.01
CA LEU A 65 14.74 -0.50 -7.23
C LEU A 65 15.60 0.76 -7.39
N PRO A 66 16.82 0.65 -7.93
CA PRO A 66 17.61 1.83 -8.28
C PRO A 66 16.86 2.67 -9.32
N ASN A 67 16.87 3.99 -9.15
CA ASN A 67 16.28 4.91 -10.10
C ASN A 67 16.98 4.75 -11.45
N LEU A 68 16.24 4.32 -12.48
CA LEU A 68 16.78 4.15 -13.84
C LEU A 68 17.28 5.46 -14.47
N THR A 69 16.95 6.60 -13.87
CA THR A 69 17.44 7.93 -14.24
C THR A 69 18.82 8.25 -13.68
N ASP A 70 19.35 7.44 -12.77
CA ASP A 70 20.68 7.62 -12.17
C ASP A 70 21.80 6.92 -12.96
N ARG A 71 21.57 6.68 -14.26
CA ARG A 71 22.61 6.17 -15.14
C ARG A 71 23.65 7.28 -15.30
N PRO A 72 24.94 7.06 -14.98
CA PRO A 72 25.95 8.07 -15.13
C PRO A 72 25.97 8.55 -16.59
N GLU A 73 25.75 9.84 -16.77
CA GLU A 73 25.84 10.55 -18.03
C GLU A 73 27.31 10.52 -18.48
N GLY A 74 27.75 9.45 -19.14
CA GLY A 74 29.18 9.31 -19.47
C GLY A 74 29.67 8.02 -20.11
N ALA A 75 28.88 6.95 -20.19
CA ALA A 75 29.26 5.78 -21.00
C ALA A 75 29.05 6.07 -22.49
N ARG A 76 29.87 6.96 -23.05
CA ARG A 76 30.15 6.96 -24.49
C ARG A 76 31.07 5.78 -24.72
N GLU A 77 30.57 4.79 -25.44
CA GLU A 77 31.38 3.70 -26.00
C GLU A 77 32.38 4.36 -26.97
N GLU A 78 33.68 4.18 -26.70
CA GLU A 78 34.75 4.35 -27.68
C GLU A 78 34.81 3.14 -28.61
#